data_AF-A0A0L7M046-F1
#
_entry.id   AF-A0A0L7M046-F1
#
_cell.length_a   1.000
_cell.length_b   1.000
_cell.length_c   1.000
_cell.angle_alpha   90.00
_cell.angle_beta   90.00
_cell.angle_gamma   90.00
#
_symmetry.space_group_name_H-M   'P 1'
#
loop_
_entity.id
_entity.type
_entity.pdbx_description
1 polymer ?
#
loop_
_entity_poly.entity_id
_entity_poly.type
_entity_poly.pdbx_seq_one_letter_code
_entity_poly.pdbx_strand_id
1 'polypeptide(L)'
;MGINCNYGYKYIIKLAELLKIPIYTNTMAKSFVKENYLYNMNSCKSYLFNNLDSCICIGSVFNFYFNFGNFPNCQKKNMLCIDLINNAYDHDDQHHNNNNNNDNNNNNKGDTLDVSHYFFSDLFHILKKLYYSVKNVIHIDDIENKKEWVNILNEMKKTNFNKMCIQINKYFEEEQFTMEQAMLIIRHILIDYYFLKNDIDEENKKHFLNYLKHVDKIKIRDFTNMQNVQYNDLMDKELDIPDVDEDILSDHNNDHNNDHNSGHNNNNDTHIHQYQDYSYNVYEKKDIIPKRKKKELYFLKKQIKNRIIITNEGSITLNLGILYLPKFGPYSYVIPQINGMMGVSMNASISAALDNPNNIIFSILGDSSFGFTSNEIETICRLKLKIVFIIFNNNGIYGNRDIPREQNETNTCIKEKHQTNNPSYYLNNPSSLYFFSKYENYVIAHGGYGCYIDNRKDFIKQMKYVTSQDFDHYPALLNVIIEDSGFVNFDVDKFVK
;
A
#
# COMPACT_ATOMS: atom_id res chain seq x y z
N MET A 1 -12.77 -4.65 -1.90
CA MET A 1 -12.43 -4.53 -0.47
C MET A 1 -11.53 -3.32 -0.24
N GLY A 2 -11.86 -2.45 0.71
CA GLY A 2 -11.07 -1.29 1.09
C GLY A 2 -10.57 -1.31 2.53
N ILE A 3 -9.84 -0.26 2.91
CA ILE A 3 -9.10 -0.18 4.17
C ILE A 3 -10.02 -0.05 5.39
N ASN A 4 -11.23 0.50 5.22
CA ASN A 4 -12.20 0.71 6.32
C ASN A 4 -12.71 -0.60 6.93
N CYS A 5 -12.50 -1.74 6.25
CA CYS A 5 -12.90 -3.06 6.74
C CYS A 5 -12.27 -3.38 8.11
N ASN A 6 -11.16 -2.73 8.47
CA ASN A 6 -10.42 -2.98 9.69
C ASN A 6 -10.28 -4.49 9.99
N TYR A 7 -10.38 -4.95 11.23
CA TYR A 7 -10.37 -6.37 11.60
C TYR A 7 -11.49 -7.20 10.94
N GLY A 8 -12.49 -6.57 10.32
CA GLY A 8 -13.56 -7.24 9.58
C GLY A 8 -13.09 -7.86 8.26
N TYR A 9 -11.90 -7.49 7.75
CA TYR A 9 -11.33 -8.09 6.54
C TYR A 9 -11.27 -9.62 6.61
N LYS A 10 -11.08 -10.18 7.82
CA LYS A 10 -11.00 -11.63 8.06
C LYS A 10 -12.28 -12.35 7.64
N TYR A 11 -13.44 -11.72 7.85
CA TYR A 11 -14.73 -12.27 7.42
C TYR A 11 -14.95 -12.13 5.92
N ILE A 12 -14.35 -11.12 5.27
CA ILE A 12 -14.37 -10.99 3.81
C ILE A 12 -13.57 -12.12 3.17
N ILE A 13 -12.39 -12.44 3.70
CA ILE A 13 -11.57 -13.56 3.21
C ILE A 13 -12.33 -14.88 3.38
N LYS A 14 -12.96 -15.11 4.53
CA LYS A 14 -13.83 -16.28 4.77
C LYS A 14 -15.03 -16.34 3.82
N LEU A 15 -15.67 -15.21 3.53
CA LEU A 15 -16.79 -15.13 2.59
C LEU A 15 -16.34 -15.46 1.17
N ALA A 16 -15.18 -14.93 0.74
CA ALA A 16 -14.61 -15.22 -0.57
C ALA A 16 -14.34 -16.72 -0.75
N GLU A 17 -13.79 -17.38 0.28
CA GLU A 17 -13.57 -18.83 0.26
C GLU A 17 -14.88 -19.63 0.26
N LEU A 18 -15.83 -19.24 1.12
CA LEU A 18 -17.13 -19.90 1.26
C LEU A 18 -17.95 -19.81 -0.04
N LEU A 19 -17.96 -18.63 -0.67
CA LEU A 19 -18.77 -18.35 -1.86
C LEU A 19 -18.00 -18.52 -3.18
N LYS A 20 -16.70 -18.79 -3.12
CA LYS A 20 -15.80 -18.83 -4.28
C LYS A 20 -15.79 -17.51 -5.06
N ILE A 21 -15.80 -16.38 -4.35
CA ILE A 21 -15.85 -15.03 -4.95
C ILE A 21 -14.44 -14.41 -5.00
N PRO A 22 -14.00 -13.88 -6.14
CA PRO A 22 -12.74 -13.17 -6.24
C PRO A 22 -12.73 -11.86 -5.43
N ILE A 23 -11.58 -11.51 -4.87
CA ILE A 23 -11.31 -10.29 -4.13
C ILE A 23 -10.40 -9.38 -4.96
N TYR A 24 -10.85 -8.15 -5.17
CA TYR A 24 -9.97 -7.03 -5.54
C TYR A 24 -9.88 -6.05 -4.37
N THR A 25 -8.66 -5.65 -4.03
CA THR A 25 -8.39 -4.68 -2.96
C THR A 25 -8.01 -3.31 -3.52
N ASN A 26 -8.41 -2.24 -2.83
CA ASN A 26 -7.79 -0.94 -3.05
C ASN A 26 -6.32 -0.96 -2.56
N THR A 27 -5.55 0.06 -2.92
CA THR A 27 -4.10 0.02 -2.78
C THR A 27 -3.59 -0.22 -1.36
N MET A 28 -4.18 0.42 -0.33
CA MET A 28 -3.78 0.17 1.07
C MET A 28 -4.34 -1.17 1.60
N ALA A 29 -5.53 -1.57 1.15
CA ALA A 29 -6.12 -2.87 1.51
C ALA A 29 -5.40 -4.07 0.88
N LYS A 30 -4.47 -3.87 -0.06
CA LYS A 30 -3.54 -4.91 -0.53
C LYS A 30 -2.80 -5.61 0.63
N SER A 31 -2.63 -4.91 1.75
CA SER A 31 -2.00 -5.45 2.95
C SER A 31 -2.87 -6.47 3.70
N PHE A 32 -4.17 -6.56 3.42
CA PHE A 32 -5.10 -7.47 4.09
C PHE A 32 -5.13 -8.88 3.48
N VAL A 33 -4.70 -9.03 2.23
CA VAL A 33 -4.77 -10.31 1.49
C VAL A 33 -3.38 -10.70 1.03
N LYS A 34 -3.01 -11.97 1.24
CA LYS A 34 -1.73 -12.53 0.75
C LYS A 34 -1.61 -12.31 -0.77
N GLU A 35 -0.43 -11.96 -1.27
CA GLU A 35 -0.25 -11.60 -2.68
C GLU A 35 -0.58 -12.77 -3.63
N ASN A 36 -0.22 -13.99 -3.24
CA ASN A 36 -0.46 -15.20 -4.01
C ASN A 36 -1.83 -15.86 -3.75
N TYR A 37 -2.69 -15.26 -2.90
CA TYR A 37 -3.94 -15.89 -2.49
C TYR A 37 -4.83 -16.23 -3.69
N LEU A 38 -5.51 -17.38 -3.63
CA LEU A 38 -6.31 -17.92 -4.75
C LEU A 38 -7.36 -16.93 -5.23
N TYR A 39 -8.03 -16.23 -4.29
CA TYR A 39 -9.06 -15.25 -4.61
C TYR A 39 -8.52 -13.83 -4.80
N ASN A 40 -7.21 -13.58 -4.64
CA ASN A 40 -6.66 -12.24 -4.85
C ASN A 40 -6.45 -11.96 -6.35
N MET A 41 -7.17 -10.96 -6.86
CA MET A 41 -7.21 -10.57 -8.29
C MET A 41 -6.57 -9.21 -8.57
N ASN A 42 -5.78 -8.67 -7.65
CA ASN A 42 -5.12 -7.38 -7.84
C ASN A 42 -4.18 -7.33 -9.05
N SER A 43 -3.65 -8.46 -9.51
CA SER A 43 -2.76 -8.59 -10.68
C SER A 43 -3.50 -8.79 -12.02
N CYS A 44 -4.83 -8.89 -12.02
CA CYS A 44 -5.66 -9.02 -13.22
C CYS A 44 -6.83 -8.01 -13.22
N LYS A 45 -6.60 -6.81 -12.65
CA LYS A 45 -7.60 -5.73 -12.49
C LYS A 45 -8.43 -5.46 -13.75
N SER A 46 -7.79 -5.25 -14.90
CA SER A 46 -8.48 -4.85 -16.13
C SER A 46 -9.37 -5.97 -16.68
N TYR A 47 -8.83 -7.19 -16.82
CA TYR A 47 -9.65 -8.35 -17.17
C TYR A 47 -10.81 -8.56 -16.19
N LEU A 48 -10.58 -8.45 -14.87
CA LEU A 48 -11.64 -8.56 -13.87
C LEU A 48 -12.75 -7.52 -14.07
N PHE A 49 -12.40 -6.23 -14.16
CA PHE A 49 -13.38 -5.15 -14.28
C PHE A 49 -14.10 -5.11 -15.63
N ASN A 50 -13.47 -5.61 -16.70
CA ASN A 50 -14.11 -5.73 -18.00
C ASN A 50 -15.08 -6.92 -18.10
N ASN A 51 -15.00 -7.91 -17.21
CA ASN A 51 -15.78 -9.15 -17.33
C ASN A 51 -16.70 -9.44 -16.12
N LEU A 52 -16.76 -8.55 -15.12
CA LEU A 52 -17.71 -8.71 -14.03
C LEU A 52 -19.13 -8.27 -14.42
N ASP A 53 -20.12 -9.00 -13.93
CA ASP A 53 -21.56 -8.78 -14.11
C ASP A 53 -22.26 -8.25 -12.84
N SER A 54 -21.60 -8.43 -11.69
CA SER A 54 -22.03 -8.07 -10.35
C SER A 54 -20.81 -7.83 -9.45
N CYS A 55 -20.94 -6.95 -8.46
CA CYS A 55 -19.87 -6.74 -7.47
C CYS A 55 -20.35 -6.17 -6.14
N ILE A 56 -19.57 -6.44 -5.10
CA ILE A 56 -19.77 -5.90 -3.76
C ILE A 56 -18.53 -5.09 -3.36
N CYS A 57 -18.71 -3.78 -3.18
CA CYS A 57 -17.69 -2.91 -2.60
C CYS A 57 -17.87 -2.90 -1.09
N ILE A 58 -16.83 -3.28 -0.35
CA ILE A 58 -16.84 -3.34 1.12
C ILE A 58 -15.70 -2.49 1.68
N GLY A 59 -16.00 -1.61 2.63
CA GLY A 59 -15.03 -0.73 3.30
C GLY A 59 -14.37 0.29 2.36
N SER A 60 -15.09 0.66 1.31
CA SER A 60 -14.78 1.73 0.35
C SER A 60 -16.06 2.06 -0.40
N VAL A 61 -16.07 3.21 -1.07
CA VAL A 61 -17.08 3.59 -2.07
C VAL A 61 -16.54 3.45 -3.50
N PHE A 62 -17.45 3.39 -4.48
CA PHE A 62 -17.12 3.45 -5.92
C PHE A 62 -16.72 4.88 -6.33
N ASN A 63 -15.52 5.30 -5.96
CA ASN A 63 -14.94 6.58 -6.38
C ASN A 63 -14.14 6.43 -7.69
N PHE A 64 -13.33 7.44 -8.03
CA PHE A 64 -12.52 7.45 -9.25
C PHE A 64 -11.55 6.25 -9.36
N TYR A 65 -11.07 5.68 -8.25
CA TYR A 65 -10.23 4.47 -8.29
C TYR A 65 -10.97 3.25 -8.87
N PHE A 66 -12.30 3.27 -8.80
CA PHE A 66 -13.20 2.24 -9.31
C PHE A 66 -14.04 2.75 -10.49
N ASN A 67 -13.55 3.77 -11.21
CA ASN A 67 -14.24 4.38 -12.36
C ASN A 67 -15.69 4.81 -12.05
N PHE A 68 -15.95 5.26 -10.81
CA PHE A 68 -17.30 5.58 -10.32
C PHE A 68 -18.32 4.44 -10.46
N GLY A 69 -17.82 3.19 -10.45
CA GLY A 69 -18.62 1.99 -10.64
C GLY A 69 -19.11 1.81 -12.07
N ASN A 70 -18.50 2.48 -13.06
CA ASN A 70 -18.83 2.32 -14.47
C ASN A 70 -17.99 1.18 -15.04
N PHE A 71 -18.56 -0.03 -14.99
CA PHE A 71 -17.95 -1.24 -15.53
C PHE A 71 -18.70 -1.70 -16.78
N PRO A 72 -18.02 -2.12 -17.86
CA PRO A 72 -18.67 -2.40 -19.15
C PRO A 72 -19.84 -3.38 -19.09
N ASN A 73 -19.72 -4.43 -18.27
CA ASN A 73 -20.67 -5.54 -18.22
C ASN A 73 -21.48 -5.62 -16.91
N CYS A 74 -21.37 -4.62 -16.02
CA CYS A 74 -22.04 -4.61 -14.73
C CYS A 74 -23.07 -3.49 -14.65
N GLN A 75 -24.34 -3.86 -14.48
CA GLN A 75 -25.40 -2.88 -14.26
C GLN A 75 -25.40 -2.42 -12.80
N LYS A 76 -25.72 -1.14 -12.55
CA LYS A 76 -25.73 -0.53 -11.20
C LYS A 76 -26.61 -1.29 -10.19
N LYS A 77 -27.74 -1.85 -10.63
CA LYS A 77 -28.63 -2.69 -9.80
C LYS A 77 -27.98 -4.00 -9.30
N ASN A 78 -26.90 -4.46 -9.96
CA ASN A 78 -26.14 -5.65 -9.57
C ASN A 78 -24.93 -5.29 -8.67
N MET A 79 -24.86 -4.04 -8.24
CA MET A 79 -23.77 -3.51 -7.44
C MET A 79 -24.27 -3.21 -6.03
N LEU A 80 -23.44 -3.58 -5.05
CA LEU A 80 -23.70 -3.37 -3.64
C LEU A 80 -22.52 -2.63 -3.01
N CYS A 81 -22.79 -1.60 -2.21
CA CYS A 81 -21.79 -0.88 -1.44
C CYS A 81 -22.07 -1.04 0.06
N ILE A 82 -21.08 -1.48 0.82
CA ILE A 82 -21.12 -1.63 2.27
C ILE A 82 -19.92 -0.86 2.85
N ASP A 83 -20.16 0.25 3.56
CA ASP A 83 -19.07 1.04 4.13
C ASP A 83 -19.45 1.63 5.48
N LEU A 84 -18.54 2.40 6.08
CA LEU A 84 -18.82 3.22 7.25
C LEU A 84 -19.76 4.38 6.90
N ILE A 85 -20.53 4.86 7.90
CA ILE A 85 -21.38 6.06 7.77
C ILE A 85 -20.63 7.18 7.07
N ASN A 86 -21.24 7.72 6.02
CA ASN A 86 -20.65 8.73 5.17
C ASN A 86 -21.67 9.85 4.91
N ASN A 87 -21.41 11.02 5.50
CA ASN A 87 -22.28 12.20 5.41
C ASN A 87 -22.58 12.64 3.96
N ALA A 88 -21.68 12.34 3.00
CA ALA A 88 -21.88 12.69 1.60
C ALA A 88 -22.98 11.85 0.92
N TYR A 89 -23.27 10.65 1.46
CA TYR A 89 -24.31 9.75 0.93
C TYR A 89 -25.55 9.68 1.83
N ASP A 90 -25.50 10.23 3.05
CA ASP A 90 -26.65 10.34 3.97
C ASP A 90 -27.71 11.36 3.48
N HIS A 91 -27.35 12.27 2.57
CA HIS A 91 -28.25 13.32 2.08
C HIS A 91 -29.23 12.86 1.00
N ASP A 92 -28.95 11.78 0.28
CA ASP A 92 -29.81 11.30 -0.81
C ASP A 92 -30.98 10.43 -0.30
N ASP A 93 -30.84 9.77 0.85
CA ASP A 93 -31.90 8.92 1.42
C ASP A 93 -32.98 9.70 2.20
N GLN A 94 -32.71 10.93 2.66
CA GLN A 94 -33.72 11.73 3.38
C GLN A 94 -34.68 12.51 2.46
N HIS A 95 -34.34 12.70 1.19
CA HIS A 95 -35.21 13.43 0.25
C HIS A 95 -36.25 12.56 -0.48
N HIS A 96 -36.17 11.23 -0.37
CA HIS A 96 -37.15 10.35 -1.01
C HIS A 96 -38.48 10.20 -0.26
N ASN A 97 -38.60 10.69 0.98
CA ASN A 97 -39.82 10.54 1.79
C ASN A 97 -40.65 11.81 1.99
N ASN A 98 -40.34 12.94 1.35
CA ASN A 98 -41.04 14.19 1.65
C ASN A 98 -41.31 15.13 0.47
N ASN A 99 -41.78 14.62 -0.67
CA ASN A 99 -42.39 15.46 -1.71
C ASN A 99 -43.71 14.87 -2.23
N ASN A 100 -44.74 14.95 -1.38
CA ASN A 100 -46.10 15.19 -1.87
C ASN A 100 -46.24 16.68 -2.14
N ASN A 101 -46.15 17.08 -3.41
CA ASN A 101 -47.07 18.01 -4.09
C ASN A 101 -46.40 18.68 -5.29
N ASN A 102 -47.05 18.50 -6.45
CA ASN A 102 -47.13 19.38 -7.60
C ASN A 102 -45.84 20.04 -8.10
N ASP A 103 -45.27 19.46 -9.16
CA ASP A 103 -45.00 20.25 -10.37
C ASP A 103 -44.90 19.34 -11.61
N ASN A 104 -45.82 19.58 -12.56
CA ASN A 104 -45.80 19.01 -13.89
C ASN A 104 -44.71 19.70 -14.71
N ASN A 105 -43.58 19.05 -14.93
CA ASN A 105 -42.77 19.28 -16.12
C ASN A 105 -42.09 17.98 -16.55
N ASN A 106 -42.66 17.38 -17.60
CA ASN A 106 -42.03 16.36 -18.41
C ASN A 106 -40.77 16.93 -19.07
N ASN A 107 -39.61 16.32 -18.79
CA ASN A 107 -38.78 15.66 -19.80
C ASN A 107 -37.52 15.06 -19.17
N ASN A 108 -37.28 13.77 -19.45
CA ASN A 108 -36.10 12.95 -19.13
C ASN A 108 -35.91 12.49 -17.69
N LYS A 109 -36.87 11.71 -17.16
CA LYS A 109 -36.55 10.67 -16.16
C LYS A 109 -36.27 9.36 -16.91
N GLY A 110 -35.02 9.17 -17.33
CA GLY A 110 -34.51 7.84 -17.62
C GLY A 110 -34.18 7.17 -16.29
N ASP A 111 -34.71 5.99 -16.04
CA ASP A 111 -34.47 5.17 -14.86
C ASP A 111 -32.97 4.92 -14.63
N THR A 112 -32.31 5.74 -13.82
CA THR A 112 -31.00 5.42 -13.25
C THR A 112 -31.24 4.67 -11.95
N LEU A 113 -31.39 3.33 -12.05
CA LEU A 113 -31.38 2.46 -10.87
C LEU A 113 -30.01 2.60 -10.19
N ASP A 114 -29.96 3.38 -9.11
CA ASP A 114 -28.74 3.67 -8.37
C ASP A 114 -28.16 2.42 -7.68
N VAL A 115 -26.85 2.44 -7.41
CA VAL A 115 -26.16 1.40 -6.64
C VAL A 115 -26.80 1.30 -5.25
N SER A 116 -27.04 0.09 -4.75
CA SER A 116 -27.53 -0.07 -3.38
C SER A 116 -26.41 0.21 -2.38
N HIS A 117 -26.63 1.18 -1.49
CA HIS A 117 -25.67 1.57 -0.45
C HIS A 117 -26.17 1.16 0.94
N TYR A 118 -25.28 0.61 1.76
CA TYR A 118 -25.55 0.25 3.13
C TYR A 118 -24.41 0.73 4.01
N PHE A 119 -24.69 1.75 4.81
CA PHE A 119 -23.69 2.37 5.68
C PHE A 119 -23.91 1.98 7.14
N PHE A 120 -22.82 1.70 7.84
CA PHE A 120 -22.86 1.20 9.21
C PHE A 120 -21.84 1.93 10.09
N SER A 121 -22.13 2.09 11.38
CA SER A 121 -21.17 2.67 12.33
C SER A 121 -20.02 1.71 12.65
N ASP A 122 -20.27 0.40 12.55
CA ASP A 122 -19.29 -0.64 12.85
C ASP A 122 -19.30 -1.75 11.79
N LEU A 123 -18.34 -1.67 10.87
CA LEU A 123 -18.21 -2.63 9.78
C LEU A 123 -17.73 -4.01 10.26
N PHE A 124 -17.02 -4.12 11.39
CA PHE A 124 -16.54 -5.41 11.90
C PHE A 124 -17.72 -6.32 12.29
N HIS A 125 -18.64 -5.81 13.10
CA HIS A 125 -19.80 -6.58 13.57
C HIS A 125 -20.72 -6.97 12.40
N ILE A 126 -20.89 -6.06 11.44
CA ILE A 126 -21.71 -6.30 10.25
C ILE A 126 -21.11 -7.41 9.38
N LEU A 127 -19.81 -7.38 9.11
CA LEU A 127 -19.16 -8.42 8.32
C LEU A 127 -19.13 -9.77 9.04
N LYS A 128 -18.96 -9.78 10.36
CA LYS A 128 -19.09 -10.99 11.18
C LYS A 128 -20.48 -11.60 11.03
N LYS A 129 -21.54 -10.81 11.21
CA LYS A 129 -22.94 -11.26 11.10
C LYS A 129 -23.24 -11.74 9.68
N LEU A 130 -22.83 -10.98 8.66
CA LEU A 130 -23.01 -11.34 7.25
C LEU A 130 -22.41 -12.73 6.95
N TYR A 131 -21.17 -12.97 7.39
CA TYR A 131 -20.53 -14.27 7.22
C TYR A 131 -21.33 -15.43 7.83
N TYR A 132 -21.75 -15.32 9.09
CA TYR A 132 -22.50 -16.40 9.74
C TYR A 132 -23.91 -16.59 9.17
N SER A 133 -24.58 -15.51 8.77
CA SER A 133 -25.87 -15.59 8.09
C SER A 133 -25.76 -16.32 6.75
N VAL A 134 -24.76 -15.97 5.95
CA VAL A 134 -24.52 -16.61 4.65
C VAL A 134 -24.11 -18.07 4.81
N LYS A 135 -23.22 -18.38 5.76
CA LYS A 135 -22.76 -19.75 6.06
C LYS A 135 -23.90 -20.73 6.34
N ASN A 136 -25.01 -20.25 6.90
CA ASN A 136 -26.14 -21.10 7.29
C ASN A 136 -27.18 -21.32 6.17
N VAL A 137 -27.08 -20.60 5.04
CA VAL A 137 -28.14 -20.53 4.02
C VAL A 137 -27.71 -21.06 2.64
N ILE A 138 -26.41 -21.23 2.39
CA ILE A 138 -25.92 -21.61 1.05
C ILE A 138 -26.38 -23.02 0.64
N HIS A 139 -27.11 -23.08 -0.48
CA HIS A 139 -27.32 -24.29 -1.28
C HIS A 139 -26.16 -24.47 -2.28
N ILE A 140 -25.68 -25.70 -2.43
CA ILE A 140 -24.41 -26.08 -3.08
C ILE A 140 -24.43 -25.95 -4.62
N ASP A 141 -25.59 -25.69 -5.23
CA ASP A 141 -25.81 -25.88 -6.67
C ASP A 141 -25.24 -24.77 -7.58
N ASP A 142 -24.73 -23.66 -7.03
CA ASP A 142 -24.15 -22.52 -7.78
C ASP A 142 -22.66 -22.26 -7.44
N ILE A 143 -21.95 -23.32 -7.05
CA ILE A 143 -20.51 -23.26 -6.71
C ILE A 143 -19.63 -23.54 -7.92
N GLU A 144 -20.07 -24.39 -8.86
CA GLU A 144 -19.20 -24.86 -9.95
C GLU A 144 -18.87 -23.76 -10.96
N ASN A 145 -19.87 -22.97 -11.38
CA ASN A 145 -19.67 -21.80 -12.24
C ASN A 145 -18.70 -20.78 -11.62
N LYS A 146 -18.77 -20.59 -10.30
CA LYS A 146 -17.89 -19.66 -9.57
C LYS A 146 -16.45 -20.18 -9.49
N LYS A 147 -16.26 -21.49 -9.32
CA LYS A 147 -14.93 -22.10 -9.40
C LYS A 147 -14.33 -21.94 -10.79
N GLU A 148 -15.11 -22.20 -11.84
CA GLU A 148 -14.67 -22.02 -13.22
C GLU A 148 -14.22 -20.57 -13.47
N TRP A 149 -15.01 -19.60 -13.01
CA TRP A 149 -14.65 -18.18 -13.11
C TRP A 149 -13.34 -17.85 -12.36
N VAL A 150 -13.19 -18.35 -11.13
CA VAL A 150 -11.95 -18.19 -10.36
C VAL A 150 -10.75 -18.82 -11.08
N ASN A 151 -10.93 -19.97 -11.73
CA ASN A 151 -9.86 -20.62 -12.49
C ASN A 151 -9.44 -19.78 -13.70
N ILE A 152 -10.39 -19.26 -14.49
CA ILE A 152 -10.12 -18.37 -15.62
C ILE A 152 -9.31 -17.15 -15.15
N LEU A 153 -9.75 -16.51 -14.06
CA LEU A 153 -9.05 -15.36 -13.49
C LEU A 153 -7.63 -15.70 -13.02
N ASN A 154 -7.42 -16.89 -12.46
CA ASN A 154 -6.10 -17.35 -12.04
C ASN A 154 -5.16 -17.63 -13.24
N GLU A 155 -5.67 -18.16 -14.35
CA GLU A 155 -4.89 -18.30 -15.60
C GLU A 155 -4.49 -16.93 -16.17
N MET A 156 -5.39 -15.95 -16.13
CA MET A 156 -5.07 -14.58 -16.53
C MET A 156 -4.04 -13.93 -15.59
N LYS A 157 -4.16 -14.16 -14.27
CA LYS A 157 -3.18 -13.74 -13.27
C LYS A 157 -1.79 -14.33 -13.55
N LYS A 158 -1.70 -15.64 -13.80
CA LYS A 158 -0.45 -16.33 -14.18
C LYS A 158 0.16 -15.72 -15.44
N THR A 159 -0.67 -15.49 -16.46
CA THR A 159 -0.23 -14.92 -17.74
C THR A 159 0.33 -13.50 -17.57
N ASN A 160 -0.37 -12.62 -16.85
CA ASN A 160 0.10 -11.26 -16.58
C ASN A 160 1.36 -11.25 -15.73
N PHE A 161 1.43 -12.13 -14.73
CA PHE A 161 2.60 -12.28 -13.88
C PHE A 161 3.85 -12.74 -14.67
N ASN A 162 3.70 -13.72 -15.55
CA ASN A 162 4.79 -14.19 -16.40
C ASN A 162 5.30 -13.09 -17.34
N LYS A 163 4.40 -12.32 -17.97
CA LYS A 163 4.77 -11.16 -18.82
C LYS A 163 5.61 -10.15 -18.03
N MET A 164 5.18 -9.86 -16.81
CA MET A 164 5.89 -8.93 -15.93
C MET A 164 7.28 -9.47 -15.54
N CYS A 165 7.41 -10.76 -15.20
CA CYS A 165 8.70 -11.37 -14.88
C CYS A 165 9.68 -11.35 -16.09
N ILE A 166 9.18 -11.56 -17.31
CA ILE A 166 10.00 -11.45 -18.53
C ILE A 166 10.53 -10.02 -18.72
N GLN A 167 9.69 -9.01 -18.48
CA GLN A 167 10.12 -7.62 -18.55
C GLN A 167 11.14 -7.28 -17.46
N ILE A 168 10.92 -7.76 -16.25
CA ILE A 168 11.83 -7.54 -15.12
C ILE A 168 13.21 -8.10 -15.42
N ASN A 169 13.32 -9.25 -16.09
CA ASN A 169 14.60 -9.81 -16.48
C ASN A 169 15.45 -8.84 -17.32
N LYS A 170 14.83 -7.97 -18.13
CA LYS A 170 15.54 -6.95 -18.91
C LYS A 170 16.25 -5.92 -18.03
N TYR A 171 15.64 -5.54 -16.90
CA TYR A 171 16.28 -4.64 -15.94
C TYR A 171 17.57 -5.21 -15.37
N PHE A 172 17.79 -6.53 -15.41
CA PHE A 172 19.04 -7.17 -14.95
C PHE A 172 20.09 -7.34 -16.06
N GLU A 173 19.79 -6.88 -17.27
CA GLU A 173 20.72 -6.78 -18.40
C GLU A 173 21.25 -5.35 -18.57
N GLU A 174 20.50 -4.36 -18.09
CA GLU A 174 20.86 -2.94 -18.15
C GLU A 174 21.98 -2.57 -17.15
N GLU A 175 22.93 -1.75 -17.60
CA GLU A 175 23.99 -1.18 -16.76
C GLU A 175 23.49 -0.03 -15.88
N GLN A 176 22.44 0.67 -16.31
CA GLN A 176 21.85 1.79 -15.59
C GLN A 176 21.25 1.36 -14.26
N PHE A 177 21.36 2.21 -13.24
CA PHE A 177 20.72 2.00 -11.95
C PHE A 177 19.35 2.69 -11.91
N THR A 178 18.30 1.91 -12.13
CA THR A 178 16.93 2.42 -12.27
C THR A 178 16.11 2.27 -10.99
N MET A 179 14.99 3.01 -10.91
CA MET A 179 14.06 2.92 -9.78
C MET A 179 13.44 1.52 -9.65
N GLU A 180 13.17 0.84 -10.77
CA GLU A 180 12.64 -0.53 -10.82
C GLU A 180 13.60 -1.53 -10.18
N GLN A 181 14.90 -1.47 -10.55
CA GLN A 181 15.93 -2.29 -9.92
C GLN A 181 16.00 -2.03 -8.42
N ALA A 182 15.97 -0.76 -7.99
CA ALA A 182 16.03 -0.41 -6.58
C ALA A 182 14.81 -0.93 -5.80
N MET A 183 13.60 -0.81 -6.35
CA MET A 183 12.37 -1.34 -5.73
C MET A 183 12.41 -2.86 -5.57
N LEU A 184 12.92 -3.58 -6.57
CA LEU A 184 13.09 -5.04 -6.48
C LEU A 184 14.12 -5.41 -5.41
N ILE A 185 15.26 -4.70 -5.34
CA ILE A 185 16.27 -4.89 -4.29
C ILE A 185 15.66 -4.67 -2.90
N ILE A 186 14.93 -3.56 -2.70
CA ILE A 186 14.23 -3.28 -1.43
C ILE A 186 13.27 -4.42 -1.09
N ARG A 187 12.46 -4.87 -2.06
CA ARG A 187 11.49 -5.96 -1.84
C ARG A 187 12.17 -7.20 -1.29
N HIS A 188 13.23 -7.68 -1.93
CA HIS A 188 13.91 -8.90 -1.53
C HIS A 188 14.53 -8.78 -0.15
N ILE A 189 15.29 -7.70 0.10
CA ILE A 189 15.96 -7.48 1.38
C ILE A 189 14.93 -7.35 2.51
N LEU A 190 13.82 -6.64 2.29
CA LEU A 190 12.81 -6.46 3.33
C LEU A 190 12.01 -7.73 3.62
N ILE A 191 11.76 -8.60 2.64
CA ILE A 191 11.14 -9.91 2.88
C ILE A 191 12.05 -10.75 3.78
N ASP A 192 13.34 -10.87 3.46
CA ASP A 192 14.27 -11.63 4.29
C ASP A 192 14.39 -11.05 5.70
N TYR A 193 14.50 -9.74 5.80
CA TYR A 193 14.58 -9.04 7.07
C TYR A 193 13.31 -9.22 7.91
N TYR A 194 12.12 -9.21 7.29
CA TYR A 194 10.85 -9.48 7.96
C TYR A 194 10.81 -10.86 8.60
N PHE A 195 11.26 -11.88 7.87
CA PHE A 195 11.27 -13.27 8.33
C PHE A 195 12.25 -13.43 9.48
N LEU A 196 13.46 -12.88 9.33
CA LEU A 196 14.49 -12.88 10.38
C LEU A 196 14.00 -12.22 11.67
N LYS A 197 13.35 -11.05 11.59
CA LYS A 197 12.89 -10.31 12.78
C LYS A 197 11.70 -10.95 13.49
N ASN A 198 10.95 -11.79 12.81
CA ASN A 198 9.75 -12.41 13.36
C ASN A 198 9.89 -13.93 13.54
N ASP A 199 11.10 -14.48 13.34
CA ASP A 199 11.40 -15.91 13.39
C ASP A 199 10.48 -16.76 12.49
N ILE A 200 9.99 -16.20 11.37
CA ILE A 200 9.03 -16.90 10.50
C ILE A 200 9.76 -17.95 9.67
N ASP A 201 9.16 -19.13 9.52
CA ASP A 201 9.73 -20.19 8.70
C ASP A 201 9.75 -19.82 7.21
N GLU A 202 10.85 -20.14 6.54
CA GLU A 202 11.15 -19.79 5.15
C GLU A 202 10.10 -20.33 4.17
N GLU A 203 9.40 -21.43 4.49
CA GLU A 203 8.31 -21.95 3.64
C GLU A 203 7.20 -20.92 3.41
N ASN A 204 6.98 -20.01 4.37
CA ASN A 204 5.96 -18.96 4.26
C ASN A 204 6.30 -17.89 3.21
N LYS A 205 7.52 -17.89 2.65
CA LYS A 205 7.88 -17.00 1.52
C LYS A 205 7.03 -17.28 0.28
N LYS A 206 6.45 -18.48 0.15
CA LYS A 206 5.50 -18.82 -0.93
C LYS A 206 4.33 -17.83 -1.05
N HIS A 207 4.00 -17.10 0.02
CA HIS A 207 2.92 -16.12 0.04
C HIS A 207 3.19 -14.79 -0.68
N PHE A 208 4.45 -14.54 -1.05
CA PHE A 208 4.88 -13.37 -1.79
C PHE A 208 5.11 -13.73 -3.26
N LEU A 209 4.87 -12.80 -4.17
CA LEU A 209 5.17 -13.01 -5.59
C LEU A 209 6.69 -13.00 -5.85
N ASN A 210 7.17 -13.98 -6.64
CA ASN A 210 8.55 -14.07 -7.09
C ASN A 210 8.77 -13.37 -8.43
N TYR A 211 8.96 -12.05 -8.40
CA TYR A 211 9.21 -11.25 -9.60
C TYR A 211 10.51 -11.63 -10.34
N LEU A 212 11.44 -12.32 -9.68
CA LEU A 212 12.73 -12.73 -10.24
C LEU A 212 12.73 -14.15 -10.81
N LYS A 213 11.55 -14.78 -10.97
CA LYS A 213 11.39 -16.15 -11.47
C LYS A 213 12.18 -16.46 -12.76
N HIS A 214 12.30 -15.49 -13.66
CA HIS A 214 13.02 -15.67 -14.94
C HIS A 214 14.44 -15.08 -14.94
N VAL A 215 14.91 -14.55 -13.82
CA VAL A 215 16.25 -13.96 -13.71
C VAL A 215 17.26 -15.04 -13.38
N ASP A 216 18.41 -15.01 -14.05
CA ASP A 216 19.51 -15.95 -13.82
C ASP A 216 19.91 -15.96 -12.33
N LYS A 217 19.98 -17.16 -11.73
CA LYS A 217 20.34 -17.37 -10.32
C LYS A 217 21.69 -16.74 -9.96
N ILE A 218 22.66 -16.70 -10.87
CA ILE A 218 23.95 -16.04 -10.64
C ILE A 218 23.75 -14.53 -10.49
N LYS A 219 22.98 -13.91 -11.40
CA LYS A 219 22.64 -12.50 -11.32
C LYS A 219 21.86 -12.19 -10.05
N ILE A 220 20.95 -13.05 -9.61
CA ILE A 220 20.23 -12.86 -8.34
C ILE A 220 21.19 -12.88 -7.13
N ARG A 221 22.24 -13.72 -7.15
CA ARG A 221 23.24 -13.79 -6.06
C ARG A 221 24.09 -12.54 -5.96
N ASP A 222 24.38 -11.89 -7.08
CA ASP A 222 25.07 -10.60 -7.09
C ASP A 222 24.19 -9.46 -6.50
N PHE A 223 22.86 -9.64 -6.51
CA PHE A 223 21.87 -8.64 -6.09
C PHE A 223 21.29 -8.88 -4.67
N THR A 224 21.24 -10.14 -4.23
CA THR A 224 20.64 -10.55 -2.94
C THR A 224 21.74 -11.08 -2.00
N ASN A 225 21.51 -11.12 -0.69
CA ASN A 225 22.55 -11.54 0.27
C ASN A 225 22.71 -13.07 0.39
N MET A 226 22.34 -13.84 -0.63
CA MET A 226 22.09 -15.27 -0.45
C MET A 226 23.29 -16.15 -0.84
N GLN A 227 23.95 -16.71 0.18
CA GLN A 227 24.70 -17.96 0.02
C GLN A 227 23.76 -19.14 -0.28
N ASN A 228 22.47 -19.07 0.11
CA ASN A 228 21.47 -20.11 -0.12
C ASN A 228 20.55 -19.83 -1.32
N VAL A 229 20.78 -20.56 -2.40
CA VAL A 229 20.03 -20.53 -3.68
C VAL A 229 18.60 -21.10 -3.56
N GLN A 230 18.16 -21.49 -2.36
CA GLN A 230 16.80 -22.02 -2.10
C GLN A 230 15.68 -20.97 -2.24
N TYR A 231 16.02 -19.68 -2.32
CA TYR A 231 15.06 -18.57 -2.42
C TYR A 231 14.13 -18.69 -3.64
N ASN A 232 14.66 -19.05 -4.81
CA ASN A 232 13.86 -19.20 -6.02
C ASN A 232 13.05 -20.49 -6.01
N ASP A 233 13.64 -21.59 -5.55
CA ASP A 233 13.02 -22.91 -5.64
C ASP A 233 11.80 -23.05 -4.70
N LEU A 234 11.74 -22.27 -3.60
CA LEU A 234 10.61 -22.26 -2.66
C LEU A 234 9.43 -21.38 -3.10
N MET A 235 9.71 -20.27 -3.80
CA MET A 235 8.65 -19.41 -4.38
C MET A 235 8.18 -19.90 -5.76
N ASP A 236 8.96 -20.76 -6.41
CA ASP A 236 8.64 -21.39 -7.71
C ASP A 236 7.90 -22.73 -7.57
N LYS A 237 7.77 -23.28 -6.36
CA LYS A 237 6.70 -24.28 -6.10
C LYS A 237 5.42 -23.65 -6.61
N GLU A 238 4.69 -24.40 -7.44
CA GLU A 238 3.62 -23.90 -8.27
C GLU A 238 2.58 -23.12 -7.47
N LEU A 239 1.55 -22.60 -8.12
CA LEU A 239 0.31 -22.20 -7.44
C LEU A 239 -0.37 -23.44 -6.80
N ASP A 240 0.38 -24.18 -5.98
CA ASP A 240 -0.08 -25.16 -5.03
C ASP A 240 -0.98 -24.41 -4.08
N ILE A 241 -2.25 -24.62 -4.38
CA ILE A 241 -3.43 -24.34 -3.60
C ILE A 241 -3.01 -24.39 -2.13
N PRO A 242 -2.92 -23.24 -1.43
CA PRO A 242 -2.86 -23.29 0.00
C PRO A 242 -4.17 -23.95 0.43
N ASP A 243 -4.06 -25.18 0.94
CA ASP A 243 -5.13 -25.82 1.68
C ASP A 243 -5.71 -24.83 2.69
N VAL A 244 -7.04 -24.89 2.83
CA VAL A 244 -7.89 -24.29 3.86
C VAL A 244 -7.09 -23.46 4.87
N ASP A 245 -7.25 -22.12 4.83
CA ASP A 245 -6.79 -21.27 5.94
C ASP A 245 -7.68 -21.60 7.17
N GLU A 246 -7.40 -22.71 7.88
CA GLU A 246 -7.87 -22.96 9.26
C GLU A 246 -7.45 -21.81 10.21
N ASP A 247 -6.56 -20.94 9.74
CA ASP A 247 -5.95 -19.81 10.43
C ASP A 247 -6.89 -18.61 10.64
N ILE A 248 -8.04 -18.56 9.96
CA ILE A 248 -9.11 -17.61 10.31
C ILE A 248 -10.14 -18.29 11.24
N LEU A 249 -10.08 -19.61 11.43
CA LEU A 249 -11.01 -20.38 12.25
C LEU A 249 -10.58 -20.48 13.73
N SER A 250 -9.32 -20.21 14.08
CA SER A 250 -8.81 -20.39 15.46
C SER A 250 -9.16 -19.28 16.46
N ASP A 251 -9.73 -18.15 16.02
CA ASP A 251 -10.25 -17.08 16.90
C ASP A 251 -11.55 -17.48 17.63
N HIS A 252 -12.02 -18.73 17.48
CA HIS A 252 -13.28 -19.20 18.05
C HIS A 252 -13.33 -19.22 19.59
N ASN A 253 -12.18 -19.12 20.28
CA ASN A 253 -12.13 -19.28 21.74
C ASN A 253 -11.93 -18.00 22.57
N ASN A 254 -11.65 -16.83 21.96
CA ASN A 254 -11.40 -15.59 22.71
C ASN A 254 -12.46 -14.49 22.55
N ASP A 255 -13.38 -14.61 21.60
CA ASP A 255 -14.41 -13.59 21.34
C ASP A 255 -15.61 -13.65 22.30
N HIS A 256 -15.75 -14.71 23.12
CA HIS A 256 -16.93 -14.87 23.99
C HIS A 256 -16.86 -14.18 25.36
N ASN A 257 -15.71 -13.62 25.77
CA ASN A 257 -15.51 -13.18 27.16
C ASN A 257 -15.22 -11.68 27.36
N ASN A 258 -15.42 -10.79 26.37
CA ASN A 258 -15.11 -9.36 26.56
C ASN A 258 -16.27 -8.36 26.33
N ASP A 259 -17.51 -8.83 26.12
CA ASP A 259 -18.65 -7.95 25.81
C ASP A 259 -19.53 -7.59 27.02
N HIS A 260 -18.92 -7.20 28.13
CA HIS A 260 -19.63 -6.50 29.21
C HIS A 260 -18.83 -5.28 29.66
N ASN A 261 -18.96 -4.18 28.90
CA ASN A 261 -18.97 -2.82 29.44
C ASN A 261 -19.33 -1.81 28.33
N SER A 262 -20.60 -1.79 27.93
CA SER A 262 -21.21 -0.60 27.32
C SER A 262 -21.93 0.19 28.42
N GLY A 263 -21.20 1.08 29.08
CA GLY A 263 -21.79 2.06 29.98
C GLY A 263 -22.38 3.22 29.19
N HIS A 264 -23.71 3.29 29.15
CA HIS A 264 -24.48 4.49 28.87
C HIS A 264 -23.92 5.69 29.65
N ASN A 265 -23.83 6.86 29.01
CA ASN A 265 -24.06 8.13 29.70
C ASN A 265 -24.59 9.15 28.68
N ASN A 266 -25.91 9.33 28.72
CA ASN A 266 -26.57 10.56 28.28
C ASN A 266 -26.19 11.67 29.25
N ASN A 267 -25.93 12.88 28.74
CA ASN A 267 -26.52 14.11 29.27
C ASN A 267 -26.29 15.28 28.30
N ASN A 268 -27.36 16.04 28.11
CA ASN A 268 -27.47 17.25 27.32
C ASN A 268 -26.96 18.49 28.08
N ASP A 269 -26.79 19.56 27.29
CA ASP A 269 -27.01 20.99 27.60
C ASP A 269 -25.81 21.98 27.66
N THR A 270 -25.77 22.76 26.58
CA THR A 270 -25.70 24.24 26.46
C THR A 270 -24.45 25.07 26.80
N HIS A 271 -23.96 25.72 25.73
CA HIS A 271 -23.40 27.08 25.54
C HIS A 271 -22.45 27.73 26.57
N ILE A 272 -21.29 28.24 26.09
CA ILE A 272 -20.93 29.67 25.90
C ILE A 272 -19.40 29.78 25.69
N HIS A 273 -18.99 30.56 24.68
CA HIS A 273 -17.62 30.98 24.40
C HIS A 273 -17.02 31.85 25.52
N GLN A 274 -15.78 31.57 25.94
CA GLN A 274 -14.80 32.62 26.25
C GLN A 274 -13.37 32.07 26.24
N TYR A 275 -12.52 32.69 25.42
CA TYR A 275 -11.06 32.53 25.43
C TYR A 275 -10.50 33.21 26.68
N GLN A 276 -9.73 32.48 27.50
CA GLN A 276 -8.87 33.08 28.50
C GLN A 276 -7.63 32.22 28.75
N ASP A 277 -6.49 32.92 28.76
CA ASP A 277 -5.12 32.42 28.90
C ASP A 277 -4.94 31.43 30.05
N TYR A 278 -4.38 30.25 29.76
CA TYR A 278 -3.90 29.33 30.79
C TYR A 278 -2.38 29.19 30.70
N SER A 279 -1.73 29.85 31.66
CA SER A 279 -0.41 29.53 32.16
C SER A 279 -0.33 28.03 32.49
N TYR A 280 0.69 27.36 31.94
CA TYR A 280 0.94 25.94 32.15
C TYR A 280 1.45 25.69 33.58
N ASN A 281 0.52 25.51 34.52
CA ASN A 281 0.81 24.85 35.79
C ASN A 281 0.69 23.34 35.60
N VAL A 282 1.83 22.66 35.75
CA VAL A 282 1.95 21.20 35.73
C VAL A 282 1.17 20.62 36.90
N TYR A 283 -0.07 20.22 36.65
CA TYR A 283 -0.83 19.33 37.52
C TYR A 283 -0.58 17.89 37.07
N GLU A 284 0.17 17.14 37.89
CA GLU A 284 0.25 15.67 37.81
C GLU A 284 -1.13 15.06 38.11
N LYS A 285 -1.98 14.95 37.09
CA LYS A 285 -3.10 14.00 37.12
C LYS A 285 -2.62 12.68 36.54
N LYS A 286 -2.39 11.70 37.42
CA LYS A 286 -2.34 10.28 37.08
C LYS A 286 -3.74 9.81 36.69
N ASP A 287 -4.25 10.27 35.55
CA ASP A 287 -5.35 9.59 34.90
C ASP A 287 -4.74 8.31 34.29
N ILE A 288 -5.03 7.18 34.95
CA ILE A 288 -4.70 5.85 34.47
C ILE A 288 -5.52 5.64 33.20
N ILE A 289 -4.97 6.08 32.06
CA ILE A 289 -5.44 5.64 30.75
C ILE A 289 -5.38 4.11 30.82
N PRO A 290 -6.51 3.38 30.65
CA PRO A 290 -6.49 1.94 30.66
C PRO A 290 -5.46 1.53 29.61
N LYS A 291 -4.39 0.82 30.03
CA LYS A 291 -3.47 0.19 29.08
C LYS A 291 -4.32 -0.75 28.24
N ARG A 292 -4.76 -0.29 27.06
CA ARG A 292 -5.41 -1.12 26.05
C ARG A 292 -4.49 -2.32 25.91
N LYS A 293 -4.96 -3.53 26.26
CA LYS A 293 -4.18 -4.76 26.05
C LYS A 293 -3.72 -4.70 24.59
N LYS A 294 -2.39 -4.70 24.37
CA LYS A 294 -1.84 -4.69 23.01
C LYS A 294 -2.44 -5.88 22.29
N LYS A 295 -3.26 -5.64 21.26
CA LYS A 295 -3.79 -6.71 20.43
C LYS A 295 -2.58 -7.38 19.77
N GLU A 296 -2.49 -8.69 19.93
CA GLU A 296 -1.45 -9.48 19.27
C GLU A 296 -1.74 -9.47 17.77
N LEU A 297 -0.79 -8.98 16.97
CA LEU A 297 -0.90 -9.04 15.52
C LEU A 297 -0.35 -10.39 15.06
N TYR A 298 -1.14 -11.07 14.23
CA TYR A 298 -0.73 -12.30 13.57
C TYR A 298 -0.61 -12.09 12.07
N PHE A 299 0.43 -12.66 11.48
CA PHE A 299 0.59 -12.82 10.03
C PHE A 299 1.28 -14.15 9.76
N LEU A 300 0.81 -14.91 8.76
CA LEU A 300 1.33 -16.25 8.43
C LEU A 300 1.38 -17.20 9.65
N LYS A 301 0.27 -17.32 10.39
CA LYS A 301 0.11 -18.10 11.64
C LYS A 301 0.98 -17.67 12.83
N LYS A 302 1.86 -16.68 12.68
CA LYS A 302 2.81 -16.30 13.71
C LYS A 302 2.50 -14.93 14.30
N GLN A 303 2.66 -14.81 15.62
CA GLN A 303 2.62 -13.53 16.29
C GLN A 303 3.81 -12.68 15.82
N ILE A 304 3.51 -11.49 15.33
CA ILE A 304 4.51 -10.57 14.80
C ILE A 304 5.11 -9.78 15.97
N LYS A 305 6.40 -10.02 16.23
CA LYS A 305 7.18 -9.33 17.26
C LYS A 305 7.53 -7.91 16.84
N ASN A 306 7.98 -7.77 15.59
CA ASN A 306 8.43 -6.52 14.99
C ASN A 306 7.67 -6.30 13.69
N ARG A 307 6.77 -5.32 13.72
CA ARG A 307 6.01 -4.94 12.54
C ARG A 307 6.88 -4.07 11.65
N ILE A 308 7.04 -4.48 10.40
CA ILE A 308 7.66 -3.66 9.38
C ILE A 308 6.57 -2.85 8.68
N ILE A 309 6.71 -1.53 8.66
CA ILE A 309 5.80 -0.61 8.00
C ILE A 309 6.55 0.08 6.88
N ILE A 310 5.96 0.06 5.68
CA ILE A 310 6.49 0.75 4.52
C ILE A 310 5.54 1.90 4.20
N THR A 311 6.07 3.13 4.19
CA THR A 311 5.36 4.28 3.63
C THR A 311 5.92 4.57 2.24
N ASN A 312 5.06 4.90 1.28
CA ASN A 312 5.48 5.11 -0.09
C ASN A 312 4.76 6.31 -0.73
N GLU A 313 5.52 7.23 -1.34
CA GLU A 313 5.00 8.45 -1.92
C GLU A 313 5.87 8.97 -3.08
N GLY A 314 5.24 9.67 -4.02
CA GLY A 314 5.83 10.12 -5.26
C GLY A 314 4.82 10.06 -6.39
N SER A 315 5.29 10.20 -7.62
CA SER A 315 4.54 9.82 -8.80
C SER A 315 4.98 8.42 -9.26
N ILE A 316 6.13 8.34 -9.93
CA ILE A 316 6.74 7.07 -10.38
C ILE A 316 7.05 6.18 -9.17
N THR A 317 7.65 6.76 -8.12
CA THR A 317 7.95 6.07 -6.85
C THR A 317 6.70 5.43 -6.24
N LEU A 318 5.58 6.16 -6.22
CA LEU A 318 4.33 5.64 -5.70
C LEU A 318 3.85 4.44 -6.53
N ASN A 319 3.75 4.60 -7.85
CA ASN A 319 3.24 3.55 -8.73
C ASN A 319 4.11 2.29 -8.72
N LEU A 320 5.44 2.44 -8.80
CA LEU A 320 6.37 1.32 -8.71
C LEU A 320 6.33 0.65 -7.35
N GLY A 321 6.21 1.41 -6.27
CA GLY A 321 6.12 0.82 -4.94
C GLY A 321 4.80 0.07 -4.72
N ILE A 322 3.69 0.55 -5.28
CA ILE A 322 2.41 -0.18 -5.27
C ILE A 322 2.55 -1.52 -5.97
N LEU A 323 3.32 -1.56 -7.06
CA LEU A 323 3.57 -2.75 -7.87
C LEU A 323 4.52 -3.72 -7.19
N TYR A 324 5.70 -3.27 -6.75
CA TYR A 324 6.80 -4.15 -6.35
C TYR A 324 6.99 -4.32 -4.85
N LEU A 325 6.72 -3.31 -4.02
CA LEU A 325 7.06 -3.41 -2.60
C LEU A 325 6.20 -4.48 -1.89
N PRO A 326 6.77 -5.23 -0.93
CA PRO A 326 6.07 -6.32 -0.26
C PRO A 326 5.07 -5.79 0.76
N LYS A 327 4.04 -6.58 1.05
CA LYS A 327 3.03 -6.27 2.08
C LYS A 327 3.10 -7.33 3.18
N PHE A 328 3.44 -6.92 4.39
CA PHE A 328 3.71 -7.79 5.55
C PHE A 328 2.49 -7.98 6.45
N GLY A 329 1.31 -7.95 5.86
CA GLY A 329 0.04 -8.04 6.57
C GLY A 329 -0.61 -6.68 6.87
N PRO A 330 -1.78 -6.69 7.54
CA PRO A 330 -2.63 -5.52 7.67
C PRO A 330 -1.89 -4.29 8.17
N TYR A 331 -2.18 -3.14 7.56
CA TYR A 331 -1.60 -1.82 7.88
C TYR A 331 -0.06 -1.79 7.97
N SER A 332 0.62 -2.65 7.23
CA SER A 332 2.07 -2.60 7.03
C SER A 332 2.46 -1.66 5.86
N TYR A 333 1.49 -1.09 5.14
CA TYR A 333 1.72 -0.33 3.91
C TYR A 333 0.84 0.91 3.89
N VAL A 334 1.46 2.10 3.84
CA VAL A 334 0.76 3.39 3.89
C VAL A 334 1.18 4.24 2.69
N ILE A 335 0.21 4.86 2.04
CA ILE A 335 0.41 5.72 0.88
C ILE A 335 -0.55 6.91 0.94
N PRO A 336 -0.36 7.96 0.13
CA PRO A 336 -1.39 8.96 -0.11
C PRO A 336 -2.71 8.32 -0.53
N GLN A 337 -3.81 8.78 0.07
CA GLN A 337 -5.16 8.29 -0.25
C GLN A 337 -5.84 9.18 -1.31
N ILE A 338 -7.17 9.26 -1.28
CA ILE A 338 -8.09 9.78 -2.31
C ILE A 338 -7.60 11.06 -3.03
N ASN A 339 -7.01 12.02 -2.33
CA ASN A 339 -6.60 13.30 -2.94
C ASN A 339 -5.19 13.27 -3.57
N GLY A 340 -4.46 12.15 -3.49
CA GLY A 340 -3.10 12.04 -4.02
C GLY A 340 -2.12 13.03 -3.36
N MET A 341 -2.35 13.37 -2.08
CA MET A 341 -1.57 14.39 -1.36
C MET A 341 -0.10 14.00 -1.21
N MET A 342 0.78 14.96 -1.45
CA MET A 342 2.21 14.86 -1.14
C MET A 342 2.46 15.36 0.30
N GLY A 343 3.42 14.79 1.01
CA GLY A 343 3.73 15.05 2.42
C GLY A 343 3.05 14.12 3.43
N VAL A 344 2.45 13.01 3.00
CA VAL A 344 1.72 12.09 3.90
C VAL A 344 2.64 11.03 4.48
N SER A 345 3.55 10.48 3.68
CA SER A 345 4.36 9.31 4.08
C SER A 345 5.28 9.58 5.26
N MET A 346 5.85 10.78 5.36
CA MET A 346 6.74 11.15 6.47
C MET A 346 5.96 11.28 7.79
N ASN A 347 4.81 11.94 7.76
CA ASN A 347 3.91 12.08 8.91
C ASN A 347 3.34 10.73 9.36
N ALA A 348 3.00 9.87 8.40
CA ALA A 348 2.58 8.50 8.68
C ALA A 348 3.71 7.68 9.33
N SER A 349 4.95 7.87 8.88
CA SER A 349 6.14 7.22 9.46
C SER A 349 6.39 7.64 10.91
N ILE A 350 6.28 8.94 11.19
CA ILE A 350 6.38 9.48 12.56
C ILE A 350 5.28 8.88 13.44
N SER A 351 4.04 8.90 12.97
CA SER A 351 2.89 8.35 13.70
C SER A 351 3.07 6.86 13.99
N ALA A 352 3.53 6.09 13.00
CA ALA A 352 3.80 4.67 13.16
C ALA A 352 4.94 4.38 14.16
N ALA A 353 6.00 5.19 14.15
CA ALA A 353 7.11 5.05 15.09
C ALA A 353 6.68 5.37 16.54
N LEU A 354 5.81 6.36 16.72
CA LEU A 354 5.28 6.76 18.01
C LEU A 354 4.22 5.79 18.56
N ASP A 355 3.39 5.21 17.68
CA ASP A 355 2.36 4.23 18.06
C ASP A 355 2.94 2.99 18.75
N ASN A 356 4.07 2.49 18.24
CA ASN A 356 4.76 1.35 18.84
C ASN A 356 6.27 1.40 18.56
N PRO A 357 7.12 1.52 19.60
CA PRO A 357 8.58 1.55 19.44
C PRO A 357 9.20 0.30 18.81
N ASN A 358 8.46 -0.83 18.76
CA ASN A 358 8.89 -2.06 18.10
C ASN A 358 8.64 -2.05 16.59
N ASN A 359 7.90 -1.06 16.08
CA ASN A 359 7.70 -0.88 14.65
C ASN A 359 9.04 -0.51 14.00
N ILE A 360 9.30 -1.07 12.83
CA ILE A 360 10.44 -0.74 11.99
C ILE A 360 9.88 -0.09 10.73
N ILE A 361 10.29 1.15 10.46
CA ILE A 361 9.66 1.96 9.42
C ILE A 361 10.65 2.22 8.28
N PHE A 362 10.23 1.91 7.07
CA PHE A 362 10.92 2.29 5.83
C PHE A 362 10.05 3.29 5.07
N SER A 363 10.52 4.52 4.92
CA SER A 363 9.83 5.55 4.16
C SER A 363 10.49 5.75 2.81
N ILE A 364 9.80 5.35 1.75
CA ILE A 364 10.29 5.37 0.37
C ILE A 364 9.62 6.53 -0.35
N LEU A 365 10.41 7.53 -0.75
CA LEU A 365 9.90 8.81 -1.24
C LEU A 365 10.58 9.17 -2.56
N GLY A 366 9.84 9.79 -3.48
CA GLY A 366 10.48 10.61 -4.52
C GLY A 366 11.14 11.85 -3.90
N ASP A 367 12.15 12.41 -4.56
CA ASP A 367 12.82 13.65 -4.12
C ASP A 367 11.86 14.85 -4.00
N SER A 368 10.94 15.04 -4.96
CA SER A 368 9.91 16.08 -4.88
C SER A 368 8.98 15.86 -3.68
N SER A 369 8.57 14.61 -3.45
CA SER A 369 7.74 14.22 -2.29
C SER A 369 8.42 14.57 -0.97
N PHE A 370 9.71 14.25 -0.84
CA PHE A 370 10.50 14.56 0.34
C PHE A 370 10.50 16.07 0.64
N GLY A 371 10.58 16.92 -0.40
CA GLY A 371 10.57 18.38 -0.26
C GLY A 371 9.38 18.94 0.55
N PHE A 372 8.20 18.31 0.49
CA PHE A 372 7.00 18.79 1.20
C PHE A 372 7.10 18.70 2.73
N THR A 373 7.90 17.76 3.25
CA THR A 373 7.96 17.47 4.70
C THR A 373 9.38 17.33 5.24
N SER A 374 10.40 17.63 4.44
CA SER A 374 11.83 17.44 4.79
C SER A 374 12.25 18.03 6.14
N ASN A 375 11.65 19.14 6.59
CA ASN A 375 11.94 19.74 7.90
C ASN A 375 11.57 18.84 9.09
N GLU A 376 10.68 17.87 8.91
CA GLU A 376 10.35 16.89 9.94
C GLU A 376 11.52 15.93 10.25
N ILE A 377 12.62 15.95 9.46
CA ILE A 377 13.86 15.26 9.83
C ILE A 377 14.35 15.74 11.20
N GLU A 378 14.20 17.03 11.51
CA GLU A 378 14.51 17.57 12.84
C GLU A 378 13.67 16.88 13.92
N THR A 379 12.34 16.83 13.73
CA THR A 379 11.41 16.20 14.67
C THR A 379 11.79 14.75 14.93
N ILE A 380 12.09 14.00 13.87
CA ILE A 380 12.47 12.58 13.93
C ILE A 380 13.79 12.41 14.70
N CYS A 381 14.80 13.24 14.42
CA CYS A 381 16.08 13.20 15.12
C CYS A 381 15.95 13.58 16.60
N ARG A 382 15.11 14.57 16.92
CA ARG A 382 14.83 15.02 18.29
C ARG A 382 14.09 13.95 19.10
N LEU A 383 13.16 13.25 18.46
CA LEU A 383 12.39 12.16 19.07
C LEU A 383 13.10 10.78 18.99
N LYS A 384 14.26 10.70 18.34
CA LYS A 384 15.04 9.45 18.17
C LYS A 384 14.22 8.31 17.56
N LEU A 385 13.41 8.64 16.55
CA LEU A 385 12.50 7.67 15.92
C LEU A 385 13.25 6.73 14.97
N LYS A 386 12.88 5.44 15.02
CA LYS A 386 13.46 4.36 14.21
C LYS A 386 12.89 4.32 12.80
N ILE A 387 13.30 5.29 11.98
CA ILE A 387 12.84 5.45 10.61
C ILE A 387 14.04 5.45 9.65
N VAL A 388 13.96 4.64 8.59
CA VAL A 388 14.90 4.62 7.47
C VAL A 388 14.22 5.25 6.26
N PHE A 389 14.75 6.38 5.81
CA PHE A 389 14.33 7.06 4.60
C PHE A 389 15.11 6.56 3.40
N ILE A 390 14.41 6.30 2.31
CA ILE A 390 15.00 5.99 1.00
C ILE A 390 14.43 7.02 0.03
N ILE A 391 15.26 7.98 -0.36
CA ILE A 391 14.89 9.05 -1.27
C ILE A 391 15.36 8.66 -2.66
N PHE A 392 14.42 8.40 -3.57
CA PHE A 392 14.72 8.24 -4.98
C PHE A 392 14.87 9.59 -5.64
N ASN A 393 16.13 9.95 -5.87
CA ASN A 393 16.55 11.22 -6.42
C ASN A 393 16.82 11.07 -7.91
N ASN A 394 15.80 11.34 -8.70
CA ASN A 394 15.83 11.44 -10.16
C ASN A 394 15.90 12.91 -10.62
N ASN A 395 16.17 13.85 -9.69
CA ASN A 395 16.26 15.29 -9.91
C ASN A 395 14.99 15.96 -10.44
N GLY A 396 13.80 15.45 -10.08
CA GLY A 396 12.55 16.07 -10.54
C GLY A 396 11.27 15.26 -10.39
N ILE A 397 10.14 15.95 -10.55
CA ILE A 397 8.77 15.42 -10.38
C ILE A 397 8.48 14.20 -11.29
N TYR A 398 9.22 14.06 -12.40
CA TYR A 398 9.15 12.94 -13.33
C TYR A 398 10.51 12.45 -13.84
N GLY A 399 11.61 12.89 -13.22
CA GLY A 399 12.99 12.61 -13.65
C GLY A 399 13.54 13.64 -14.65
N ASN A 400 14.73 13.35 -15.20
CA ASN A 400 15.48 14.16 -16.19
C ASN A 400 14.77 14.36 -17.56
N ARG A 401 13.44 14.19 -17.66
CA ARG A 401 12.66 14.28 -18.91
C ARG A 401 12.73 15.64 -19.58
N ASP A 402 13.02 16.67 -18.80
CA ASP A 402 13.10 18.06 -19.23
C ASP A 402 14.55 18.50 -19.53
N ILE A 403 15.52 17.57 -19.60
CA ILE A 403 16.86 17.85 -20.17
C ILE A 403 16.85 17.36 -21.62
N PRO A 404 16.82 18.25 -22.64
CA PRO A 404 16.98 17.83 -24.02
C PRO A 404 18.35 17.17 -24.20
N ARG A 405 18.38 15.85 -24.40
CA ARG A 405 19.58 15.15 -24.89
C ARG A 405 19.72 15.48 -26.37
N GLU A 406 20.49 16.52 -26.72
CA GLU A 406 20.89 16.70 -28.12
C GLU A 406 21.74 15.50 -28.54
N GLN A 407 21.21 14.67 -29.45
CA GLN A 407 21.97 13.65 -30.16
C GLN A 407 22.93 14.35 -31.13
N ASN A 408 24.09 14.77 -30.64
CA ASN A 408 25.24 15.07 -31.48
C ASN A 408 26.40 14.19 -31.04
N GLU A 409 26.80 13.29 -31.94
CA GLU A 409 28.00 12.48 -31.83
C GLU A 409 29.19 13.42 -31.56
N THR A 410 29.94 13.14 -30.50
CA THR A 410 31.14 13.84 -30.00
C THR A 410 30.91 15.02 -29.03
N ASN A 411 31.28 14.80 -27.75
CA ASN A 411 31.42 15.77 -26.63
C ASN A 411 30.17 16.19 -25.82
N THR A 412 29.36 15.25 -25.33
CA THR A 412 28.12 15.51 -24.56
C THR A 412 28.30 15.91 -23.08
N CYS A 413 29.38 15.52 -22.39
CA CYS A 413 29.45 15.72 -20.92
C CYS A 413 29.71 17.16 -20.42
N ILE A 414 30.21 18.07 -21.28
CA ILE A 414 30.65 19.41 -20.83
C ILE A 414 29.49 20.42 -20.90
N LYS A 415 28.56 20.30 -21.85
CA LYS A 415 27.46 21.28 -22.02
C LYS A 415 26.34 21.13 -20.99
N GLU A 416 25.99 19.90 -20.60
CA GLU A 416 24.91 19.64 -19.63
C GLU A 416 25.19 20.26 -18.24
N LYS A 417 26.42 20.14 -17.74
CA LYS A 417 26.85 20.73 -16.46
C LYS A 417 26.80 22.26 -16.42
N HIS A 418 26.96 22.92 -17.57
CA HIS A 418 26.86 24.39 -17.62
C HIS A 418 25.41 24.88 -17.60
N GLN A 419 24.47 24.10 -18.13
CA GLN A 419 23.06 24.47 -18.16
C GLN A 419 22.37 24.27 -16.80
N THR A 420 22.65 23.18 -16.09
CA THR A 420 22.05 22.91 -14.76
C THR A 420 22.55 23.87 -13.68
N ASN A 421 23.67 24.56 -13.90
CA ASN A 421 24.15 25.64 -13.02
C ASN A 421 23.49 27.00 -13.30
N ASN A 422 22.69 27.13 -14.37
CA ASN A 422 22.02 28.37 -14.72
C ASN A 422 20.60 28.40 -14.14
N PRO A 423 20.23 29.38 -13.29
CA PRO A 423 18.87 29.49 -12.77
C PRO A 423 17.78 29.53 -13.86
N SER A 424 18.08 30.06 -15.05
CA SER A 424 17.16 30.08 -16.18
C SER A 424 16.76 28.69 -16.66
N TYR A 425 17.60 27.66 -16.45
CA TYR A 425 17.23 26.27 -16.74
C TYR A 425 16.02 25.86 -15.90
N TYR A 426 16.04 26.10 -14.60
CA TYR A 426 14.94 25.72 -13.70
C TYR A 426 13.66 26.53 -13.94
N LEU A 427 13.79 27.79 -14.36
CA LEU A 427 12.63 28.61 -14.76
C LEU A 427 11.93 28.05 -16.01
N ASN A 428 12.69 27.46 -16.93
CA ASN A 428 12.16 26.88 -18.16
C ASN A 428 11.75 25.40 -18.02
N ASN A 429 12.14 24.75 -16.92
CA ASN A 429 11.89 23.32 -16.68
C ASN A 429 11.25 23.14 -15.29
N PRO A 430 9.93 23.39 -15.16
CA PRO A 430 9.26 23.44 -13.87
C PRO A 430 9.18 22.08 -13.14
N SER A 431 9.43 20.97 -13.84
CA SER A 431 9.50 19.64 -13.21
C SER A 431 10.88 19.32 -12.63
N SER A 432 11.91 20.11 -12.97
CA SER A 432 13.29 19.87 -12.53
C SER A 432 13.52 20.37 -11.11
N LEU A 433 14.17 19.53 -10.31
CA LEU A 433 14.73 19.90 -9.02
C LEU A 433 16.23 20.12 -9.13
N TYR A 434 16.82 20.70 -8.07
CA TYR A 434 18.23 21.03 -8.07
C TYR A 434 19.10 19.77 -8.15
N PHE A 435 19.95 19.69 -9.16
CA PHE A 435 20.67 18.47 -9.57
C PHE A 435 21.74 18.03 -8.56
N PHE A 436 22.22 18.96 -7.75
CA PHE A 436 23.27 18.69 -6.75
C PHE A 436 22.70 18.50 -5.35
N SER A 437 21.40 18.21 -5.23
CA SER A 437 20.74 18.02 -3.93
C SER A 437 21.32 16.82 -3.18
N LYS A 438 21.93 17.12 -2.03
CA LYS A 438 22.50 16.16 -1.08
C LYS A 438 21.56 15.97 0.10
N TYR A 439 20.43 15.31 -0.13
CA TYR A 439 19.38 15.14 0.88
C TYR A 439 19.85 14.41 2.13
N GLU A 440 20.86 13.53 2.02
CA GLU A 440 21.48 12.83 3.15
C GLU A 440 22.08 13.80 4.18
N ASN A 441 22.48 15.00 3.76
CA ASN A 441 23.03 15.99 4.67
C ASN A 441 21.98 16.55 5.64
N TYR A 442 20.68 16.48 5.32
CA TYR A 442 19.63 16.90 6.24
C TYR A 442 19.67 16.08 7.53
N VAL A 443 19.75 14.76 7.42
CA VAL A 443 19.78 13.89 8.61
C VAL A 443 21.13 13.98 9.34
N ILE A 444 22.24 14.13 8.60
CA ILE A 444 23.58 14.30 9.17
C ILE A 444 23.68 15.58 10.00
N ALA A 445 23.10 16.69 9.52
CA ALA A 445 23.10 17.97 10.23
C ALA A 445 22.41 17.88 11.61
N HIS A 446 21.49 16.92 11.77
CA HIS A 446 20.79 16.65 13.03
C HIS A 446 21.33 15.42 13.78
N GLY A 447 22.49 14.90 13.37
CA GLY A 447 23.19 13.81 14.06
C GLY A 447 22.67 12.39 13.78
N GLY A 448 21.89 12.19 12.72
CA GLY A 448 21.51 10.86 12.24
C GLY A 448 22.41 10.35 11.11
N TYR A 449 22.05 9.20 10.54
CA TYR A 449 22.86 8.50 9.53
C TYR A 449 22.46 8.88 8.11
N GLY A 450 23.30 9.60 7.37
CA GLY A 450 23.07 9.93 5.96
C GLY A 450 24.02 9.19 5.02
N CYS A 451 23.52 8.70 3.90
CA CYS A 451 24.33 8.10 2.85
C CYS A 451 23.93 8.59 1.45
N TYR A 452 24.91 9.03 0.68
CA TYR A 452 24.78 9.30 -0.75
C TYR A 452 25.11 8.04 -1.55
N ILE A 453 24.24 7.66 -2.48
CA ILE A 453 24.34 6.42 -3.24
C ILE A 453 24.05 6.71 -4.70
N ASP A 454 25.00 6.46 -5.58
CA ASP A 454 24.87 6.73 -7.03
C ASP A 454 25.00 5.49 -7.91
N ASN A 455 25.12 4.32 -7.29
CA ASN A 455 25.26 3.07 -8.00
C ASN A 455 24.59 1.93 -7.25
N ARG A 456 24.24 0.90 -8.03
CA ARG A 456 23.52 -0.28 -7.57
C ARG A 456 24.26 -1.06 -6.48
N LYS A 457 25.59 -1.19 -6.59
CA LYS A 457 26.40 -1.99 -5.63
C LYS A 457 26.38 -1.35 -4.25
N ASP A 458 26.56 -0.04 -4.18
CA ASP A 458 26.50 0.70 -2.93
C ASP A 458 25.08 0.70 -2.37
N PHE A 459 24.05 0.78 -3.20
CA PHE A 459 22.67 0.66 -2.73
C PHE A 459 22.42 -0.68 -2.02
N ILE A 460 22.83 -1.80 -2.62
CA ILE A 460 22.71 -3.13 -2.01
C ILE A 460 23.47 -3.18 -0.68
N LYS A 461 24.70 -2.67 -0.65
CA LYS A 461 25.54 -2.62 0.56
C LYS A 461 24.85 -1.83 1.68
N GLN A 462 24.31 -0.66 1.38
CA GLN A 462 23.65 0.19 2.36
C GLN A 462 22.33 -0.39 2.84
N MET A 463 21.52 -0.96 1.94
CA MET A 463 20.30 -1.67 2.31
C MET A 463 20.59 -2.83 3.26
N LYS A 464 21.61 -3.65 2.97
CA LYS A 464 22.05 -4.73 3.86
C LYS A 464 22.51 -4.21 5.22
N TYR A 465 23.23 -3.08 5.23
CA TYR A 465 23.70 -2.45 6.46
C TYR A 465 22.52 -1.96 7.32
N VAL A 466 21.58 -1.20 6.79
CA VAL A 466 20.42 -0.68 7.56
C VAL A 466 19.45 -1.77 8.02
N THR A 467 19.51 -2.97 7.43
CA THR A 467 18.79 -4.18 7.85
C THR A 467 19.64 -5.17 8.64
N SER A 468 20.87 -4.82 9.01
CA SER A 468 21.74 -5.70 9.82
C SER A 468 21.35 -5.67 11.31
N GLN A 469 21.87 -6.61 12.09
CA GLN A 469 21.71 -6.56 13.55
C GLN A 469 22.56 -5.44 14.18
N ASP A 470 23.65 -5.06 13.53
CA ASP A 470 24.62 -4.06 14.02
C ASP A 470 24.16 -2.61 13.77
N PHE A 471 23.06 -2.41 13.04
CA PHE A 471 22.53 -1.09 12.75
C PHE A 471 21.64 -0.58 13.88
N ASP A 472 22.19 0.33 14.67
CA ASP A 472 21.46 1.04 15.75
C ASP A 472 21.36 2.57 15.49
N HIS A 473 21.82 3.03 14.33
CA HIS A 473 21.76 4.46 13.98
C HIS A 473 20.36 4.83 13.50
N TYR A 474 19.57 5.50 14.34
CA TYR A 474 18.24 5.99 13.96
C TYR A 474 18.05 7.46 14.34
N PRO A 475 17.56 8.31 13.42
CA PRO A 475 17.08 7.99 12.06
C PRO A 475 18.17 7.89 10.98
N ALA A 476 17.80 7.33 9.82
CA ALA A 476 18.67 7.13 8.66
C ALA A 476 18.07 7.68 7.37
N LEU A 477 18.89 8.20 6.45
CA LEU A 477 18.48 8.64 5.12
C LEU A 477 19.46 8.15 4.05
N LEU A 478 18.95 7.37 3.10
CA LEU A 478 19.65 6.93 1.90
C LEU A 478 19.19 7.81 0.74
N ASN A 479 20.06 8.69 0.24
CA ASN A 479 19.82 9.49 -0.96
C ASN A 479 20.31 8.69 -2.18
N VAL A 480 19.36 8.15 -2.94
CA VAL A 480 19.62 7.18 -4.01
C VAL A 480 19.43 7.87 -5.36
N ILE A 481 20.55 8.13 -6.04
CA ILE A 481 20.52 8.64 -7.42
C ILE A 481 20.10 7.51 -8.34
N ILE A 482 19.07 7.78 -9.14
CA ILE A 482 18.48 6.81 -10.05
C ILE A 482 18.30 7.44 -11.44
N GLU A 483 18.44 6.59 -12.45
CA GLU A 483 18.19 6.95 -13.83
C GLU A 483 16.78 6.55 -14.27
N ASP A 484 16.29 7.23 -15.31
CA ASP A 484 15.06 6.84 -16.00
C ASP A 484 15.33 5.59 -16.84
N SER A 485 14.47 4.57 -16.73
CA SER A 485 14.54 3.36 -17.55
C SER A 485 14.16 3.60 -19.02
N GLY A 486 13.69 4.81 -19.38
CA GLY A 486 13.20 5.16 -20.72
C GLY A 486 11.83 4.56 -21.05
N PHE A 487 11.29 3.72 -20.17
CA PHE A 487 9.97 3.11 -20.27
C PHE A 487 8.93 3.96 -19.53
N VAL A 488 8.75 5.22 -19.92
CA VAL A 488 7.76 6.09 -19.24
C VAL A 488 6.65 6.62 -20.13
N ASN A 489 6.14 5.74 -20.99
CA ASN A 489 4.70 5.55 -21.00
C ASN A 489 4.40 4.48 -19.94
N PHE A 490 4.26 4.91 -18.69
CA PHE A 490 3.84 4.06 -17.58
C PHE A 490 2.35 3.71 -17.76
N ASP A 491 2.02 3.07 -18.88
CA ASP A 491 0.71 2.50 -19.17
C ASP A 491 0.58 1.24 -18.29
N VAL A 492 0.41 1.40 -16.99
CA VAL A 492 0.02 0.30 -16.08
C VAL A 492 -1.16 -0.47 -16.69
N ASP A 493 -2.04 0.25 -17.39
CA ASP A 493 -3.19 -0.26 -18.13
C ASP A 493 -2.83 -1.14 -19.34
N LYS A 494 -1.62 -1.03 -19.92
CA LYS A 494 -1.11 -1.99 -20.92
C LYS A 494 -0.54 -3.26 -20.28
N PHE A 495 -0.08 -3.18 -19.03
CA PHE A 495 0.51 -4.31 -18.30
C PHE A 495 -0.54 -5.14 -17.55
N VAL A 496 -1.70 -4.54 -17.29
CA VAL A 496 -2.91 -5.23 -16.85
C VAL A 496 -3.91 -5.16 -18.00
N LYS A 497 -3.91 -6.15 -18.89
CA LYS A 497 -5.03 -6.33 -19.83
C LYS A 497 -6.25 -6.92 -19.14
#